data_AF-A0AA39I6K1-F1
#
_entry.id   AF-A0AA39I6K1-F1
#
_cell.length_a   1.000
_cell.length_b   1.000
_cell.length_c   1.000
_cell.angle_alpha   90.00
_cell.angle_beta   90.00
_cell.angle_gamma   90.00
#
_symmetry.space_group_name_H-M   'P 1'
#
loop_
_entity.id
_entity.type
_entity.pdbx_description
1 polymer ?
#
loop_
_entity_poly.entity_id
_entity_poly.type
_entity_poly.pdbx_seq_one_letter_code
_entity_poly.pdbx_strand_id
1 'polypeptide(L)'
;MLHPLAMKSIFVFVLIVFPLCAAYVVDPTEGLPQDDEVVYNAMELLPEATGAFFDSLTDNDKVVWEAIFEAQVGAAQEGNATELEDFDKIAADMDENVAAKMKARNEAVEKKITALSENAEAYDYLQKTYNMFRRQRMNMLNRGTLLTTLLDVAGQGRNLSATATSAIKETFPSLMQFVNDDRLTILLDKRNAKDPCTDQEIYQEMIDQSQFIIQNNRLPTERELLTRYELEATQLC
;
A
#
# COMPACT_ATOMS: atom_id res chain seq x y z
N MET A 1 -25.32 -14.71 -15.37
CA MET A 1 -24.21 -15.60 -15.80
C MET A 1 -22.94 -14.80 -15.66
N LEU A 2 -22.19 -15.03 -14.59
CA LEU A 2 -20.88 -14.40 -14.38
C LEU A 2 -19.88 -14.99 -15.39
N HIS A 3 -19.10 -14.14 -16.04
CA HIS A 3 -18.21 -14.52 -17.14
C HIS A 3 -17.07 -15.41 -16.59
N PRO A 4 -16.80 -16.60 -17.15
CA PRO A 4 -15.84 -17.59 -16.63
C PRO A 4 -14.35 -17.18 -16.72
N LEU A 5 -14.07 -15.94 -17.14
CA LEU A 5 -12.73 -15.34 -17.15
C LEU A 5 -12.46 -14.46 -15.91
N ALA A 6 -13.49 -14.08 -15.14
CA ALA A 6 -13.35 -13.26 -13.94
C ALA A 6 -12.88 -14.05 -12.69
N MET A 7 -12.94 -15.38 -12.71
CA MET A 7 -12.70 -16.24 -11.54
C MET A 7 -11.29 -16.84 -11.45
N LYS A 8 -10.41 -16.60 -12.43
CA LYS A 8 -9.12 -17.33 -12.53
C LYS A 8 -7.89 -16.62 -11.97
N SER A 9 -7.99 -15.37 -11.51
CA SER A 9 -6.76 -14.61 -11.21
C SER A 9 -6.76 -13.81 -9.89
N ILE A 10 -7.75 -13.98 -8.99
CA ILE A 10 -7.75 -13.31 -7.67
C ILE A 10 -6.81 -14.07 -6.73
N PHE A 11 -5.54 -14.15 -7.08
CA PHE A 11 -4.62 -14.99 -6.34
C PHE A 11 -3.40 -14.17 -5.94
N VAL A 12 -3.33 -14.00 -4.62
CA VAL A 12 -2.25 -13.40 -3.81
C VAL A 12 -2.34 -11.89 -3.56
N PHE A 13 -3.48 -11.40 -3.07
CA PHE A 13 -3.51 -10.18 -2.21
C PHE A 13 -3.66 -10.52 -0.71
N VAL A 14 -3.75 -11.83 -0.43
CA VAL A 14 -4.03 -12.41 0.88
C VAL A 14 -2.85 -12.30 1.86
N LEU A 15 -1.62 -12.24 1.36
CA LEU A 15 -0.44 -11.98 2.19
C LEU A 15 -0.15 -10.48 2.36
N ILE A 16 -0.61 -9.64 1.42
CA ILE A 16 -0.32 -8.20 1.31
C ILE A 16 -0.72 -7.36 2.54
N VAL A 17 -1.58 -7.89 3.40
CA VAL A 17 -2.18 -7.14 4.50
C VAL A 17 -1.80 -7.70 5.87
N PHE A 18 -1.18 -8.88 5.96
CA PHE A 18 -0.90 -9.52 7.25
C PHE A 18 0.47 -9.15 7.86
N PRO A 19 1.58 -8.96 7.11
CA PRO A 19 2.83 -8.59 7.75
C PRO A 19 3.15 -7.10 7.62
N LEU A 20 2.36 -6.22 7.01
CA LEU A 20 2.72 -4.79 6.98
C LEU A 20 2.77 -4.10 8.37
N CYS A 21 2.34 -4.79 9.43
CA CYS A 21 2.59 -4.36 10.82
C CYS A 21 3.50 -5.33 11.61
N ALA A 22 3.74 -6.56 11.12
CA ALA A 22 4.67 -7.51 11.74
C ALA A 22 6.07 -7.52 11.08
N ALA A 23 6.23 -6.90 9.90
CA ALA A 23 7.46 -6.75 9.14
C ALA A 23 8.46 -5.78 9.80
N TYR A 24 8.05 -5.06 10.85
CA TYR A 24 8.95 -4.30 11.71
C TYR A 24 9.61 -5.16 12.81
N VAL A 25 9.31 -6.48 12.86
CA VAL A 25 9.93 -7.49 13.75
C VAL A 25 10.36 -8.74 12.96
N VAL A 26 10.54 -8.64 11.64
CA VAL A 26 11.06 -9.77 10.85
C VAL A 26 12.58 -9.72 10.87
N ASP A 27 13.17 -10.84 11.32
CA ASP A 27 14.59 -11.13 11.19
C ASP A 27 15.03 -10.87 9.74
N PRO A 28 16.03 -10.00 9.48
CA PRO A 28 16.49 -9.68 8.12
C PRO A 28 17.02 -10.89 7.33
N THR A 29 17.09 -12.08 7.93
CA THR A 29 17.44 -13.35 7.27
C THR A 29 16.25 -14.08 6.62
N GLU A 30 15.01 -13.73 6.93
CA GLU A 30 13.81 -14.25 6.27
C GLU A 30 13.19 -13.16 5.38
N GLY A 31 13.44 -13.26 4.07
CA GLY A 31 12.90 -12.31 3.09
C GLY A 31 11.37 -12.22 3.14
N LEU A 32 10.83 -11.04 2.83
CA LEU A 32 9.39 -10.84 2.71
C LEU A 32 8.83 -11.77 1.61
N PRO A 33 7.59 -12.29 1.76
CA PRO A 33 6.86 -12.82 0.62
C PRO A 33 6.91 -11.81 -0.54
N GLN A 34 7.17 -12.30 -1.76
CA GLN A 34 7.40 -11.47 -2.96
C GLN A 34 6.33 -10.39 -3.19
N ASP A 35 5.12 -10.62 -2.69
CA ASP A 35 3.97 -9.73 -2.86
C ASP A 35 3.92 -8.59 -1.84
N ASP A 36 4.45 -8.83 -0.63
CA ASP A 36 4.61 -7.80 0.38
C ASP A 36 5.71 -6.83 -0.02
N GLU A 37 6.75 -7.34 -0.69
CA GLU A 37 7.83 -6.53 -1.25
C GLU A 37 7.33 -5.57 -2.34
N VAL A 38 6.44 -6.01 -3.25
CA VAL A 38 5.90 -5.13 -4.30
C VAL A 38 5.09 -3.98 -3.71
N VAL A 39 4.19 -4.26 -2.77
CA VAL A 39 3.35 -3.23 -2.16
C VAL A 39 4.17 -2.30 -1.28
N TYR A 40 5.05 -2.86 -0.45
CA TYR A 40 5.98 -2.07 0.36
C TYR A 40 6.81 -1.12 -0.52
N ASN A 41 7.45 -1.65 -1.57
CA ASN A 41 8.30 -0.86 -2.44
C ASN A 41 7.52 0.22 -3.20
N ALA A 42 6.26 -0.04 -3.56
CA ALA A 42 5.38 0.96 -4.16
C ALA A 42 5.00 2.06 -3.17
N MET A 43 4.64 1.72 -1.92
CA MET A 43 4.28 2.69 -0.89
C MET A 43 5.47 3.57 -0.48
N GLU A 44 6.68 3.02 -0.51
CA GLU A 44 7.90 3.77 -0.24
C GLU A 44 8.26 4.75 -1.38
N LEU A 45 7.81 4.47 -2.61
CA LEU A 45 8.19 5.12 -3.87
C LEU A 45 9.69 5.00 -4.20
N LEU A 46 10.57 5.28 -3.24
CA LEU A 46 12.03 5.13 -3.30
C LEU A 46 12.51 4.22 -2.16
N PRO A 47 12.43 2.89 -2.33
CA PRO A 47 12.91 1.94 -1.33
C PRO A 47 14.36 2.19 -0.93
N GLU A 48 15.21 2.64 -1.86
CA GLU A 48 16.60 2.96 -1.59
C GLU A 48 16.78 4.15 -0.63
N ALA A 49 15.91 5.16 -0.71
CA ALA A 49 15.95 6.30 0.20
C ALA A 49 15.47 5.90 1.60
N THR A 50 14.51 4.98 1.67
CA THR A 50 14.06 4.40 2.94
C THR A 50 15.11 3.48 3.56
N GLY A 51 15.80 2.66 2.76
CA GLY A 51 16.94 1.87 3.23
C GLY A 51 18.04 2.76 3.80
N ALA A 52 18.45 3.80 3.06
CA ALA A 52 19.44 4.76 3.53
C ALA A 52 19.03 5.50 4.82
N PHE A 53 17.74 5.76 4.99
CA PHE A 53 17.22 6.31 6.25
C PHE A 53 17.45 5.35 7.41
N PHE A 54 17.02 4.09 7.31
CA PHE A 54 17.19 3.11 8.39
C PHE A 54 18.66 2.78 8.67
N ASP A 55 19.50 2.69 7.62
CA ASP A 55 20.95 2.49 7.77
C ASP A 55 21.63 3.65 8.50
N SER A 56 21.04 4.86 8.43
CA SER A 56 21.57 6.04 9.13
C SER A 56 21.19 6.11 10.62
N LEU A 57 20.27 5.25 11.09
CA LEU A 57 19.78 5.25 12.47
C LEU A 57 20.72 4.43 13.37
N THR A 58 21.15 5.03 14.48
CA THR A 58 21.71 4.26 15.61
C THR A 58 20.64 3.43 16.29
N ASP A 59 21.01 2.48 17.15
CA ASP A 59 20.01 1.71 17.90
C ASP A 59 19.14 2.59 18.82
N ASN A 60 19.71 3.67 19.38
CA ASN A 60 18.92 4.66 20.11
C ASN A 60 17.98 5.44 19.19
N ASP A 61 18.45 5.82 18.00
CA ASP A 61 17.61 6.52 17.01
C ASP A 61 16.43 5.66 16.56
N LYS A 62 16.59 4.34 16.48
CA LYS A 62 15.49 3.41 16.14
C LYS A 62 14.41 3.41 17.22
N VAL A 63 14.78 3.35 18.50
CA VAL A 63 13.83 3.44 19.62
C VAL A 63 13.08 4.79 19.60
N VAL A 64 13.79 5.88 19.31
CA VAL A 64 13.18 7.21 19.18
C VAL A 64 12.25 7.28 17.98
N TRP A 65 12.66 6.73 16.83
CA TRP A 65 11.85 6.67 15.62
C TRP A 65 10.55 5.88 15.84
N GLU A 66 10.61 4.73 16.53
CA GLU A 66 9.44 3.94 16.92
C GLU A 66 8.49 4.77 17.80
N ALA A 67 9.02 5.46 18.80
CA ALA A 67 8.22 6.33 19.67
C ALA A 67 7.56 7.49 18.91
N ILE A 68 8.28 8.11 17.96
CA ILE A 68 7.73 9.13 17.07
C ILE A 68 6.59 8.56 16.23
N PHE A 69 6.79 7.39 15.64
CA PHE A 69 5.77 6.72 14.83
C PHE A 69 4.51 6.43 15.65
N GLU A 70 4.65 5.87 16.86
CA GLU A 70 3.53 5.63 17.77
C GLU A 70 2.80 6.93 18.14
N ALA A 71 3.52 8.01 18.42
CA ALA A 71 2.93 9.30 18.74
C ALA A 71 2.16 9.89 17.55
N GLN A 72 2.70 9.80 16.33
CA GLN A 72 2.03 10.25 15.11
C GLN A 72 0.77 9.42 14.82
N VAL A 73 0.83 8.10 14.99
CA VAL A 73 -0.35 7.20 14.86
C VAL A 73 -1.42 7.55 15.89
N GLY A 74 -1.03 7.73 17.16
CA GLY A 74 -1.96 8.13 18.23
C GLY A 74 -2.63 9.47 17.92
N ALA A 75 -1.86 10.48 17.51
CA ALA A 75 -2.39 11.79 17.14
C ALA A 75 -3.33 11.73 15.94
N ALA A 76 -3.05 10.89 14.94
CA ALA A 76 -3.95 10.67 13.80
C ALA A 76 -5.27 10.01 14.23
N GLN A 77 -5.21 8.99 15.09
CA GLN A 77 -6.39 8.26 15.58
C GLN A 77 -7.29 9.13 16.44
N GLU A 78 -6.71 10.04 17.23
CA GLU A 78 -7.45 11.00 18.05
C GLU A 78 -7.98 12.19 17.24
N GLY A 79 -7.57 12.33 15.97
CA GLY A 79 -7.90 13.49 15.13
C GLY A 79 -7.16 14.77 15.52
N ASN A 80 -6.08 14.66 16.31
CA ASN A 80 -5.25 15.77 16.76
C ASN A 80 -4.19 16.18 15.71
N ALA A 81 -3.88 15.31 14.77
CA ALA A 81 -3.01 15.58 13.61
C ALA A 81 -3.72 15.11 12.34
N THR A 82 -3.97 16.04 11.41
CA THR A 82 -4.69 15.74 10.16
C THR A 82 -3.88 16.09 8.92
N GLU A 83 -2.93 17.01 9.04
CA GLU A 83 -2.06 17.43 7.94
C GLU A 83 -0.65 16.84 8.07
N LEU A 84 0.10 16.81 6.96
CA LEU A 84 1.44 16.22 6.96
C LEU A 84 2.41 17.01 7.85
N GLU A 85 2.21 18.32 7.93
CA GLU A 85 2.98 19.26 8.74
C GLU A 85 2.79 19.01 10.25
N ASP A 86 1.63 18.51 10.67
CA ASP A 86 1.38 18.14 12.07
C ASP A 86 2.27 16.97 12.48
N PHE A 87 2.39 15.96 11.61
CA PHE A 87 3.24 14.80 11.86
C PHE A 87 4.72 15.17 11.87
N ASP A 88 5.15 16.02 10.93
CA ASP A 88 6.53 16.51 10.87
C ASP A 88 6.87 17.33 12.14
N LYS A 89 5.91 18.08 12.68
CA LYS A 89 6.06 18.78 13.95
C LYS A 89 6.17 17.83 15.15
N ILE A 90 5.31 16.80 15.25
CA ILE A 90 5.40 15.80 16.32
C ILE A 90 6.79 15.17 16.35
N ALA A 91 7.34 14.81 15.19
CA ALA A 91 8.69 14.25 15.12
C ALA A 91 9.73 15.23 15.64
N ALA A 92 9.68 16.49 15.22
CA ALA A 92 10.64 17.52 15.63
C ALA A 92 10.55 17.86 17.13
N ASP A 93 9.34 17.91 17.69
CA ASP A 93 9.09 18.17 19.11
C ASP A 93 9.60 17.03 20.01
N MET A 94 9.68 15.81 19.48
CA MET A 94 10.20 14.63 20.19
C MET A 94 11.71 14.47 20.05
N ASP A 95 12.25 14.54 18.83
CA ASP A 95 13.68 14.46 18.56
C ASP A 95 14.05 15.11 17.21
N GLU A 96 14.72 16.26 17.27
CA GLU A 96 15.11 17.03 16.08
C GLU A 96 16.05 16.25 15.13
N ASN A 97 16.91 15.37 15.65
CA ASN A 97 17.89 14.64 14.84
C ASN A 97 17.22 13.53 14.02
N VAL A 98 16.36 12.73 14.65
CA VAL A 98 15.57 11.70 13.95
C VAL A 98 14.59 12.37 12.98
N ALA A 99 13.93 13.46 13.39
CA ALA A 99 13.06 14.24 12.52
C ALA A 99 13.79 14.77 11.28
N ALA A 100 15.01 15.28 11.42
CA ALA A 100 15.83 15.73 10.29
C ALA A 100 16.16 14.58 9.31
N LYS A 101 16.45 13.38 9.82
CA LYS A 101 16.68 12.18 8.97
C LYS A 101 15.41 11.76 8.23
N MET A 102 14.25 11.77 8.90
CA MET A 102 12.95 11.50 8.28
C MET A 102 12.63 12.52 7.18
N LYS A 103 12.89 13.79 7.46
CA LYS A 103 12.71 14.89 6.50
C LYS A 103 13.61 14.71 5.28
N ALA A 104 14.89 14.39 5.47
CA ALA A 104 15.82 14.16 4.36
C ALA A 104 15.36 13.01 3.43
N ARG A 105 14.80 11.94 4.00
CA ARG A 105 14.19 10.84 3.25
C ARG A 105 12.99 11.31 2.41
N ASN A 106 12.13 12.15 2.98
CA ASN A 106 10.96 12.71 2.29
C ASN A 106 11.37 13.69 1.18
N GLU A 107 12.33 14.58 1.45
CA GLU A 107 12.89 15.52 0.47
C GLU A 107 13.53 14.80 -0.73
N ALA A 108 14.12 13.61 -0.53
CA ALA A 108 14.66 12.80 -1.62
C ALA A 108 13.58 12.31 -2.59
N VAL A 109 12.42 11.90 -2.08
CA VAL A 109 11.26 11.50 -2.89
C VAL A 109 10.70 12.70 -3.63
N GLU A 110 10.43 13.79 -2.90
CA GLU A 110 9.86 15.03 -3.45
C GLU A 110 10.74 15.59 -4.57
N LYS A 111 12.06 15.60 -4.40
CA LYS A 111 13.00 16.02 -5.44
C LYS A 111 12.86 15.21 -6.73
N LYS A 112 12.71 13.88 -6.64
CA LYS A 112 12.48 13.04 -7.84
C LYS A 112 11.11 13.30 -8.47
N ILE A 113 10.08 13.57 -7.67
CA ILE A 113 8.76 13.96 -8.18
C ILE A 113 8.87 15.30 -8.92
N THR A 114 9.50 16.32 -8.32
CA THR A 114 9.69 17.64 -8.94
C THR A 114 10.49 17.57 -10.24
N ALA A 115 11.43 16.64 -10.38
CA ALA A 115 12.16 16.44 -11.63
C ALA A 115 11.23 16.05 -12.81
N LEU A 116 10.01 15.60 -12.54
CA LEU A 116 8.99 15.28 -13.54
C LEU A 116 8.01 16.44 -13.80
N SER A 117 8.29 17.66 -13.30
CA SER A 117 7.37 18.81 -13.43
C SER A 117 7.02 19.20 -14.87
N GLU A 118 7.88 18.86 -15.84
CA GLU A 118 7.61 19.09 -17.28
C GLU A 118 6.56 18.12 -17.84
N ASN A 119 6.27 17.02 -17.15
CA ASN A 119 5.19 16.08 -17.43
C ASN A 119 4.08 16.26 -16.38
N ALA A 120 3.20 17.23 -16.60
CA ALA A 120 2.18 17.65 -15.63
C ALA A 120 1.31 16.48 -15.11
N GLU A 121 0.91 15.56 -15.98
CA GLU A 121 0.08 14.41 -15.59
C GLU A 121 0.84 13.45 -14.66
N ALA A 122 2.11 13.14 -14.97
CA ALA A 122 2.94 12.30 -14.11
C ALA A 122 3.22 12.98 -12.77
N TYR A 123 3.52 14.28 -12.79
CA TYR A 123 3.79 15.07 -11.60
C TYR A 123 2.58 15.12 -10.66
N ASP A 124 1.40 15.48 -11.16
CA ASP A 124 0.17 15.56 -10.37
C ASP A 124 -0.20 14.21 -9.76
N TYR A 125 -0.11 13.13 -10.55
CA TYR A 125 -0.37 11.78 -10.06
C TYR A 125 0.60 11.37 -8.95
N LEU A 126 1.90 11.65 -9.12
CA LEU A 126 2.91 11.30 -8.13
C LEU A 126 2.79 12.12 -6.84
N GLN A 127 2.52 13.42 -6.93
CA GLN A 127 2.27 14.25 -5.75
C GLN A 127 1.09 13.72 -4.93
N LYS A 128 -0.02 13.40 -5.61
CA LYS A 128 -1.19 12.84 -4.95
C LYS A 128 -0.89 11.47 -4.33
N THR A 129 -0.25 10.58 -5.09
CA THR A 129 0.11 9.24 -4.64
C THR A 129 1.03 9.28 -3.41
N TYR A 130 2.06 10.12 -3.45
CA TYR A 130 2.99 10.30 -2.34
C TYR A 130 2.28 10.81 -1.08
N ASN A 131 1.41 11.80 -1.21
CA ASN A 131 0.63 12.33 -0.07
C ASN A 131 -0.34 11.28 0.49
N MET A 132 -0.99 10.50 -0.38
CA MET A 132 -1.85 9.39 0.03
C MET A 132 -1.06 8.35 0.84
N PHE A 133 0.11 7.92 0.36
CA PHE A 133 0.95 6.97 1.08
C PHE A 133 1.53 7.52 2.38
N ARG A 134 1.98 8.79 2.41
CA ARG A 134 2.44 9.42 3.67
C ARG A 134 1.35 9.44 4.73
N ARG A 135 0.11 9.80 4.37
CA ARG A 135 -1.03 9.76 5.31
C ARG A 135 -1.38 8.32 5.70
N GLN A 136 -1.36 7.41 4.74
CA GLN A 136 -1.69 6.00 4.98
C GLN A 136 -0.76 5.34 6.00
N ARG A 137 0.49 5.79 6.13
CA ARG A 137 1.42 5.30 7.18
C ARG A 137 0.84 5.42 8.59
N MET A 138 0.10 6.49 8.86
CA MET A 138 -0.52 6.72 10.19
C MET A 138 -1.78 5.89 10.42
N ASN A 139 -2.28 5.23 9.38
CA ASN A 139 -3.48 4.41 9.42
C ASN A 139 -3.23 3.00 8.86
N MET A 140 -1.99 2.50 8.91
CA MET A 140 -1.61 1.19 8.36
C MET A 140 -2.37 0.03 9.00
N LEU A 141 -2.79 0.19 10.26
CA LEU A 141 -3.59 -0.80 10.99
C LEU A 141 -5.03 -0.90 10.45
N ASN A 142 -5.56 0.17 9.84
CA ASN A 142 -6.84 0.10 9.15
C ASN A 142 -6.66 -0.46 7.75
N ARG A 143 -6.78 -1.78 7.68
CA ARG A 143 -6.58 -2.57 6.47
C ARG A 143 -7.59 -2.29 5.36
N GLY A 144 -8.82 -1.92 5.71
CA GLY A 144 -9.83 -1.48 4.73
C GLY A 144 -9.42 -0.16 4.07
N THR A 145 -8.98 0.83 4.86
CA THR A 145 -8.48 2.10 4.32
C THR A 145 -7.20 1.93 3.52
N LEU A 146 -6.31 1.01 3.93
CA LEU A 146 -5.13 0.64 3.15
C LEU A 146 -5.53 0.10 1.77
N LEU A 147 -6.47 -0.86 1.72
CA LEU A 147 -6.95 -1.40 0.45
C LEU A 147 -7.54 -0.30 -0.43
N THR A 148 -8.42 0.55 0.10
CA THR A 148 -8.99 1.69 -0.64
C THR A 148 -7.90 2.57 -1.24
N THR A 149 -6.90 2.95 -0.44
CA THR A 149 -5.77 3.77 -0.90
C THR A 149 -4.99 3.09 -2.03
N LEU A 150 -4.70 1.79 -1.89
CA LEU A 150 -4.00 1.01 -2.90
C LEU A 150 -4.80 0.92 -4.21
N LEU A 151 -6.12 0.68 -4.14
CA LEU A 151 -7.00 0.64 -5.30
C LEU A 151 -7.17 2.01 -5.95
N ASP A 152 -7.23 3.09 -5.17
CA ASP A 152 -7.30 4.46 -5.70
C ASP A 152 -6.03 4.83 -6.46
N VAL A 153 -4.86 4.50 -5.91
CA VAL A 153 -3.57 4.74 -6.58
C VAL A 153 -3.49 3.90 -7.86
N ALA A 154 -3.78 2.60 -7.79
CA ALA A 154 -3.73 1.71 -8.94
C ALA A 154 -4.71 2.12 -10.06
N GLY A 155 -5.95 2.47 -9.68
CA GLY A 155 -6.98 2.91 -10.61
C GLY A 155 -6.61 4.21 -11.32
N GLN A 156 -6.06 5.19 -10.61
CA GLN A 156 -5.56 6.43 -11.21
C GLN A 156 -4.35 6.17 -12.11
N GLY A 157 -3.39 5.36 -11.66
CA GLY A 157 -2.18 5.03 -12.41
C GLY A 157 -2.47 4.34 -13.75
N ARG A 158 -3.52 3.53 -13.82
CA ARG A 158 -3.93 2.84 -15.06
C ARG A 158 -4.59 3.75 -16.10
N ASN A 159 -5.10 4.89 -15.67
CA ASN A 159 -5.71 5.87 -16.57
C ASN A 159 -4.71 6.88 -17.13
N LEU A 160 -3.43 6.75 -16.77
CA LEU A 160 -2.38 7.65 -17.24
C LEU A 160 -2.08 7.47 -18.73
N SER A 161 -1.68 8.56 -19.39
CA SER A 161 -1.16 8.48 -20.75
C SER A 161 0.10 7.62 -20.84
N ALA A 162 0.43 7.14 -22.05
CA ALA A 162 1.67 6.40 -22.30
C ALA A 162 2.93 7.23 -21.97
N THR A 163 2.87 8.55 -22.19
CA THR A 163 3.95 9.48 -21.87
C THR A 163 4.16 9.61 -20.36
N ALA A 164 3.08 9.81 -19.59
CA ALA A 164 3.14 9.84 -18.12
C ALA A 164 3.61 8.50 -17.54
N THR A 165 3.03 7.39 -18.03
CA THR A 165 3.40 6.02 -17.64
C THR A 165 4.89 5.75 -17.83
N SER A 166 5.46 6.15 -18.97
CA SER A 166 6.88 5.94 -19.27
C SER A 166 7.78 6.75 -18.33
N ALA A 167 7.47 8.03 -18.13
CA ALA A 167 8.23 8.91 -17.23
C ALA A 167 8.23 8.44 -15.77
N ILE A 168 7.07 7.95 -15.28
CA ILE A 168 6.98 7.38 -13.94
C ILE A 168 7.74 6.07 -13.86
N LYS A 169 7.65 5.19 -14.86
CA LYS A 169 8.38 3.90 -14.87
C LYS A 169 9.88 4.09 -14.77
N GLU A 170 10.43 5.12 -15.42
CA GLU A 170 11.87 5.45 -15.36
C GLU A 170 12.29 5.96 -13.98
N THR A 171 11.40 6.69 -13.28
CA THR A 171 11.74 7.39 -12.03
C THR A 171 11.38 6.59 -10.77
N PHE A 172 10.24 5.89 -10.81
CA PHE A 172 9.61 5.13 -9.74
C PHE A 172 9.15 3.75 -10.25
N PRO A 173 10.08 2.86 -10.64
CA PRO A 173 9.75 1.58 -11.27
C PRO A 173 8.87 0.68 -10.39
N SER A 174 9.08 0.68 -9.07
CA SER A 174 8.29 -0.12 -8.13
C SER A 174 6.82 0.28 -8.10
N LEU A 175 6.52 1.58 -8.21
CA LEU A 175 5.14 2.04 -8.31
C LEU A 175 4.47 1.52 -9.59
N MET A 176 5.18 1.55 -10.72
CA MET A 176 4.62 1.03 -11.97
C MET A 176 4.51 -0.49 -12.01
N GLN A 177 5.40 -1.21 -11.32
CA GLN A 177 5.24 -2.64 -11.12
C GLN A 177 3.95 -2.94 -10.35
N PHE A 178 3.70 -2.21 -9.26
CA PHE A 178 2.46 -2.33 -8.50
C PHE A 178 1.23 -1.97 -9.35
N VAL A 179 1.19 -0.82 -10.00
CA VAL A 179 0.03 -0.37 -10.81
C VAL A 179 -0.34 -1.39 -11.90
N ASN A 180 0.66 -2.03 -12.51
CA ASN A 180 0.49 -3.02 -13.58
C ASN A 180 0.33 -4.46 -13.07
N ASP A 181 0.19 -4.67 -11.77
CA ASP A 181 -0.03 -5.99 -11.21
C ASP A 181 -1.39 -6.57 -11.67
N ASP A 182 -1.37 -7.76 -12.27
CA ASP A 182 -2.57 -8.41 -12.80
C ASP A 182 -3.65 -8.66 -11.73
N ARG A 183 -3.25 -8.81 -10.47
CA ARG A 183 -4.19 -9.05 -9.36
C ARG A 183 -4.96 -7.78 -9.02
N LEU A 184 -4.29 -6.62 -9.05
CA LEU A 184 -4.95 -5.32 -8.90
C LEU A 184 -5.96 -5.09 -10.02
N THR A 185 -5.71 -5.59 -11.23
CA THR A 185 -6.68 -5.52 -12.34
C THR A 185 -8.02 -6.08 -11.90
N ILE A 186 -8.02 -7.21 -11.20
CA ILE A 186 -9.26 -7.92 -10.89
C ILE A 186 -10.00 -7.26 -9.75
N LEU A 187 -9.28 -6.75 -8.76
CA LEU A 187 -9.88 -5.96 -7.69
C LEU A 187 -10.50 -4.67 -8.26
N LEU A 188 -9.83 -4.04 -9.22
CA LEU A 188 -10.36 -2.87 -9.94
C LEU A 188 -11.54 -3.23 -10.85
N ASP A 189 -11.52 -4.39 -11.51
CA ASP A 189 -12.63 -4.85 -12.34
C ASP A 189 -13.88 -5.09 -11.49
N LYS A 190 -13.74 -5.67 -10.29
CA LYS A 190 -14.83 -5.78 -9.30
C LYS A 190 -15.35 -4.41 -8.87
N ARG A 191 -14.43 -3.49 -8.54
CA ARG A 191 -14.77 -2.12 -8.13
C ARG A 191 -15.48 -1.31 -9.23
N ASN A 192 -15.14 -1.55 -10.48
CA ASN A 192 -15.64 -0.82 -11.65
C ASN A 192 -16.68 -1.60 -12.46
N ALA A 193 -17.16 -2.73 -11.94
CA ALA A 193 -18.17 -3.55 -12.62
C ALA A 193 -19.49 -2.78 -12.79
N LYS A 194 -20.36 -3.29 -13.67
CA LYS A 194 -21.70 -2.72 -13.87
C LYS A 194 -22.51 -2.68 -12.57
N ASP A 195 -22.39 -3.73 -11.77
CA ASP A 195 -22.90 -3.83 -10.41
C ASP A 195 -21.66 -3.83 -9.50
N PRO A 196 -21.14 -2.65 -9.10
CA PRO A 196 -19.82 -2.53 -8.52
C PRO A 196 -19.79 -2.99 -7.06
N CYS A 197 -18.70 -3.66 -6.72
CA CYS A 197 -18.40 -4.07 -5.36
C CYS A 197 -17.85 -2.88 -4.58
N THR A 198 -18.27 -2.71 -3.34
CA THR A 198 -17.63 -1.75 -2.43
C THR A 198 -16.26 -2.25 -2.00
N ASP A 199 -15.34 -1.34 -1.68
CA ASP A 199 -14.01 -1.71 -1.18
C ASP A 199 -14.08 -2.61 0.07
N GLN A 200 -15.12 -2.43 0.91
CA GLN A 200 -15.38 -3.26 2.08
C GLN A 200 -15.78 -4.70 1.72
N GLU A 201 -16.61 -4.87 0.69
CA GLU A 201 -17.00 -6.20 0.20
C GLU A 201 -15.79 -6.93 -0.41
N ILE A 202 -15.00 -6.21 -1.21
CA ILE A 202 -13.74 -6.74 -1.77
C ILE A 202 -12.80 -7.17 -0.63
N TYR A 203 -12.65 -6.34 0.40
CA TYR A 203 -11.83 -6.66 1.56
C TYR A 203 -12.33 -7.89 2.32
N GLN A 204 -13.64 -8.03 2.51
CA GLN A 204 -14.23 -9.18 3.18
C GLN A 204 -14.03 -10.48 2.37
N GLU A 205 -14.25 -10.44 1.06
CA GLU A 205 -13.97 -11.56 0.16
C GLU A 205 -12.49 -11.97 0.26
N MET A 206 -11.57 -11.00 0.30
CA MET A 206 -10.14 -11.26 0.48
C MET A 206 -9.84 -11.96 1.81
N ILE A 207 -10.47 -11.55 2.92
CA ILE A 207 -10.31 -12.21 4.23
C ILE A 207 -10.82 -13.65 4.17
N ASP A 208 -12.02 -13.87 3.63
CA ASP A 208 -12.66 -15.19 3.61
C ASP A 208 -11.88 -16.20 2.75
N GLN A 209 -11.27 -15.71 1.67
CA GLN A 209 -10.37 -16.50 0.83
C GLN A 209 -9.03 -16.75 1.54
N SER A 210 -8.48 -15.76 2.24
CA SER A 210 -7.27 -15.91 3.06
C SER A 210 -7.41 -17.04 4.07
N GLN A 211 -8.50 -17.04 4.82
CA GLN A 211 -8.78 -18.05 5.84
C GLN A 211 -8.88 -19.45 5.24
N PHE A 212 -9.47 -19.59 4.05
CA PHE A 212 -9.52 -20.87 3.35
C PHE A 212 -8.14 -21.38 2.99
N ILE A 213 -7.30 -20.51 2.43
CA ILE A 213 -5.96 -20.88 1.99
C ILE A 213 -5.13 -21.33 3.20
N ILE A 214 -5.20 -20.60 4.31
CA ILE A 214 -4.52 -20.97 5.55
C ILE A 214 -4.98 -22.34 6.04
N GLN A 215 -6.28 -22.60 6.04
CA GLN A 215 -6.85 -23.85 6.55
C GLN A 215 -6.57 -25.06 5.64
N ASN A 216 -6.51 -24.86 4.33
CA ASN A 216 -6.48 -25.94 3.35
C ASN A 216 -5.13 -26.06 2.63
N ASN A 217 -4.21 -25.12 2.86
CA ASN A 217 -2.93 -24.98 2.16
C ASN A 217 -3.06 -25.02 0.63
N ARG A 218 -4.17 -24.49 0.11
CA ARG A 218 -4.47 -24.40 -1.33
C ARG A 218 -5.56 -23.37 -1.60
N LEU A 219 -5.69 -23.01 -2.86
CA LEU A 219 -6.78 -22.17 -3.34
C LEU A 219 -8.13 -22.91 -3.33
N PRO A 220 -9.25 -22.22 -3.07
CA PRO A 220 -10.57 -22.79 -3.26
C PRO A 220 -10.82 -23.01 -4.76
N THR A 221 -11.45 -24.14 -5.10
CA THR A 221 -11.95 -24.38 -6.45
C THR A 221 -13.19 -23.53 -6.72
N GLU A 222 -13.54 -23.33 -7.99
CA GLU A 222 -14.76 -22.60 -8.40
C GLU A 222 -16.02 -23.16 -7.72
N ARG A 223 -16.13 -24.49 -7.64
CA ARG A 223 -17.25 -25.15 -6.97
C ARG A 223 -17.28 -24.82 -5.47
N GLU A 224 -16.13 -24.79 -4.80
CA GLU A 224 -16.07 -24.47 -3.38
C GLU A 224 -16.39 -23.00 -3.11
N LEU A 225 -15.96 -22.07 -3.97
CA LEU A 225 -16.35 -20.67 -3.88
C LEU A 225 -17.86 -20.51 -4.03
N LEU A 226 -18.46 -21.13 -5.05
CA LEU A 226 -19.91 -21.08 -5.28
C LEU A 226 -20.70 -21.71 -4.13
N THR A 227 -20.28 -22.89 -3.66
CA THR A 227 -20.94 -23.54 -2.51
C THR A 227 -20.85 -22.68 -1.25
N ARG A 228 -19.70 -22.03 -1.00
CA ARG A 228 -19.57 -21.13 0.15
C ARG A 228 -20.44 -19.89 0.00
N TYR A 229 -20.60 -19.37 -1.23
CA TYR A 229 -21.46 -18.23 -1.51
C TYR A 229 -22.94 -18.57 -1.28
N GLU A 230 -23.38 -19.72 -1.78
CA GLU A 230 -24.74 -20.23 -1.57
C GLU A 230 -25.05 -20.48 -0.08
N LEU A 231 -24.03 -20.83 0.71
CA LEU A 231 -24.13 -21.02 2.15
C LEU A 231 -23.96 -19.72 2.96
N GLU A 232 -23.87 -18.56 2.29
CA GLU A 232 -23.60 -17.26 2.91
C GLU A 232 -22.30 -17.24 3.76
N ALA A 233 -21.39 -18.18 3.49
CA ALA A 233 -20.11 -18.36 4.17
C ALA A 233 -18.93 -17.65 3.47
N THR A 234 -19.21 -16.96 2.36
CA THR A 234 -18.33 -15.99 1.71
C THR A 234 -19.22 -15.03 0.92
N GLN A 235 -18.90 -13.75 0.91
CA GLN A 235 -19.49 -12.82 -0.05
C GLN A 235 -18.66 -12.85 -1.33
N LEU A 236 -19.28 -13.16 -2.47
CA LEU A 236 -18.64 -13.04 -3.78
C LEU A 236 -19.10 -11.74 -4.40
N CYS A 237 -18.13 -10.88 -4.68
CA CYS A 237 -18.35 -9.63 -5.37
C CYS A 237 -18.11 -9.79 -6.88
#